data_AF-A0A4R0RX19-F1
#
_entry.id   AF-A0A4R0RX19-F1
#
_cell.length_a   1.000
_cell.length_b   1.000
_cell.length_c   1.000
_cell.angle_alpha   90.00
_cell.angle_beta   90.00
_cell.angle_gamma   90.00
#
_symmetry.space_group_name_H-M   'P 1'
#
loop_
_entity.id
_entity.type
_entity.pdbx_description
1 polymer ?
#
loop_
_entity_poly.entity_id
_entity_poly.type
_entity_poly.pdbx_seq_one_letter_code
_entity_poly.pdbx_strand_id
1 'polypeptide(L)'
;MELNVWTSTKLTNAARDDKTGKWRATLQNVKTGEERTFEVDHVVFALGLAAGRPYFPTIPGQDQFKGQTLHSMQHKSAKDHLGKKVVIIGPSTSEIKGKQMGVFGKRYSAPPVY
;
A
#
# COMPACT_ATOMS: atom_id res chain seq x y z
N MET A 1 -27.97 19.60 -6.04
CA MET A 1 -27.45 18.90 -4.85
C MET A 1 -25.96 19.11 -4.82
N GLU A 2 -25.43 19.76 -3.80
CA GLU A 2 -23.99 19.81 -3.56
C GLU A 2 -23.56 18.53 -2.85
N LEU A 3 -22.44 17.95 -3.28
CA LEU A 3 -21.86 16.79 -2.62
C LEU A 3 -20.92 17.29 -1.53
N ASN A 4 -21.21 16.97 -0.27
CA ASN A 4 -20.35 17.28 0.86
C ASN A 4 -19.08 16.42 0.84
N VAL A 5 -18.17 16.69 -0.11
CA VAL A 5 -16.89 16.00 -0.25
C VAL A 5 -15.78 16.83 0.37
N TRP A 6 -15.12 16.27 1.37
CA TRP A 6 -13.94 16.89 1.95
C TRP A 6 -12.69 16.17 1.46
N THR A 7 -11.99 16.80 0.51
CA THR A 7 -10.68 16.33 0.08
C THR A 7 -9.62 16.69 1.14
N SER A 8 -8.46 16.04 1.10
CA SER A 8 -7.38 16.29 2.09
C SER A 8 -7.79 16.00 3.54
N THR A 9 -8.75 15.10 3.76
CA THR A 9 -9.21 14.71 5.09
C THR A 9 -8.98 13.21 5.30
N LYS A 10 -8.45 12.83 6.46
CA LYS A 10 -8.18 11.45 6.84
C LYS A 10 -8.96 11.09 8.09
N LEU A 11 -9.67 9.96 8.06
CA LEU A 11 -10.23 9.34 9.26
C LEU A 11 -9.10 8.74 10.09
N THR A 12 -8.87 9.27 11.29
CA THR A 12 -7.82 8.81 12.21
C THR A 12 -8.36 7.81 13.23
N ASN A 13 -9.62 7.97 13.65
CA ASN A 13 -10.29 7.04 14.55
C ASN A 13 -11.79 6.92 14.20
N ALA A 14 -12.35 5.73 14.37
CA ALA A 14 -13.79 5.49 14.35
C ALA A 14 -14.12 4.42 15.38
N ALA A 15 -14.84 4.82 16.43
CA ALA A 15 -15.25 3.93 17.51
C ALA A 15 -16.76 4.00 17.69
N ARG A 16 -17.41 2.86 17.87
CA ARG A 16 -18.84 2.79 18.20
C ARG A 16 -18.99 2.80 19.71
N ASP A 17 -19.87 3.66 20.20
CA ASP A 17 -20.31 3.65 21.58
C ASP A 17 -21.47 2.65 21.72
N ASP A 18 -21.26 1.58 22.49
CA ASP A 18 -22.26 0.52 22.67
C ASP A 18 -23.49 0.98 23.46
N LYS A 19 -23.39 2.06 24.26
CA LYS A 19 -24.53 2.59 25.02
C LYS A 19 -25.49 3.38 24.15
N THR A 20 -24.95 4.24 23.29
CA THR A 20 -25.74 5.11 22.41
C THR A 20 -25.98 4.51 21.03
N GLY A 21 -25.19 3.49 20.66
CA GLY A 21 -25.19 2.87 19.34
C GLY A 21 -24.53 3.71 18.25
N LYS A 22 -24.08 4.93 18.57
CA LYS A 22 -23.51 5.91 17.62
C LYS A 22 -22.02 5.71 17.40
N TRP A 23 -21.55 6.12 16.24
CA TRP A 23 -20.14 6.16 15.89
C TRP A 23 -19.54 7.53 16.20
N ARG A 24 -18.42 7.53 16.90
CA ARG A 24 -17.54 8.69 17.06
C ARG A 24 -16.41 8.58 16.05
N ALA A 25 -16.44 9.43 15.03
CA ALA A 25 -15.47 9.48 13.94
C ALA A 25 -14.59 10.73 14.05
N THR A 26 -13.29 10.56 14.23
CA THR A 26 -12.31 11.65 14.27
C THR A 26 -11.64 11.78 12.92
N LEU A 27 -11.76 12.96 12.33
CA LEU A 27 -11.21 13.35 11.05
C LEU A 27 -10.08 14.35 11.28
N GLN A 28 -9.01 14.24 10.50
CA GLN A 28 -7.90 15.18 10.47
C GLN A 28 -7.74 15.75 9.08
N ASN A 29 -7.62 17.07 8.96
CA ASN A 29 -7.18 17.71 7.73
C ASN A 29 -5.67 17.48 7.56
N VAL A 30 -5.26 16.82 6.49
CA VAL A 30 -3.85 16.41 6.29
C VAL A 30 -2.93 17.59 5.94
N LYS A 31 -3.48 18.75 5.56
CA LYS A 31 -2.70 19.96 5.23
C LYS A 31 -2.50 20.84 6.44
N THR A 32 -3.55 21.03 7.25
CA THR A 32 -3.54 21.96 8.40
C THR A 32 -3.28 21.24 9.72
N GLY A 33 -3.50 19.92 9.80
CA GLY A 33 -3.45 19.14 11.03
C GLY A 33 -4.67 19.28 11.93
N GLU A 34 -5.64 20.13 11.56
CA GLU A 34 -6.85 20.38 12.34
C GLU A 34 -7.69 19.10 12.47
N GLU A 35 -8.15 18.80 13.69
CA GLU A 35 -8.99 17.66 13.99
C GLU A 35 -10.44 18.06 14.26
N ARG A 36 -11.37 17.23 13.79
CA ARG A 36 -12.80 17.36 14.04
C ARG A 36 -13.39 15.99 14.35
N THR A 37 -14.29 15.93 15.31
CA THR A 37 -14.97 14.68 15.67
C THR A 37 -16.46 14.81 15.41
N PHE A 38 -17.02 13.77 14.79
CA PHE A 38 -18.45 13.67 14.47
C PHE A 38 -19.07 12.50 15.22
N GLU A 39 -20.30 12.70 15.67
CA GLU A 39 -21.17 11.62 16.13
C GLU A 39 -22.19 11.32 15.02
N VAL A 40 -22.12 10.13 14.46
CA VAL A 40 -22.92 9.71 13.31
C VAL A 40 -23.54 8.33 13.56
N ASP A 41 -24.68 8.05 12.94
CA ASP A 41 -25.34 6.75 13.11
C ASP A 41 -24.68 5.63 12.31
N HIS A 42 -24.03 5.98 11.18
CA HIS A 42 -23.43 5.02 10.26
C HIS A 42 -22.07 5.48 9.73
N VAL A 43 -21.16 4.52 9.53
CA VAL A 43 -19.86 4.73 8.87
C VAL A 43 -19.71 3.69 7.76
N VAL A 44 -19.43 4.13 6.54
CA VAL A 44 -19.21 3.27 5.38
C VAL A 44 -17.74 3.36 4.97
N PHE A 45 -17.02 2.24 5.00
CA PHE A 45 -15.62 2.17 4.57
C PHE A 45 -15.53 1.84 3.09
N ALA A 46 -15.22 2.86 2.27
CA ALA A 46 -14.96 2.73 0.84
C ALA A 46 -13.48 2.98 0.50
N LEU A 47 -12.55 2.43 1.30
CA LEU A 47 -11.11 2.73 1.24
C LEU A 47 -10.35 1.99 0.10
N GLY A 48 -11.04 1.16 -0.68
CA GLY A 48 -10.41 0.28 -1.66
C GLY A 48 -9.63 -0.88 -1.03
N LEU A 49 -9.02 -1.72 -1.89
CA LEU A 49 -8.34 -2.93 -1.45
C LEU A 49 -7.13 -2.61 -0.56
N ALA A 50 -7.06 -3.27 0.60
CA ALA A 50 -6.01 -3.14 1.61
C ALA A 50 -5.75 -1.70 2.12
N ALA A 51 -6.63 -0.73 1.84
CA ALA A 51 -6.44 0.69 2.15
C ALA A 51 -5.05 1.22 1.74
N GLY A 52 -4.53 0.73 0.60
CA GLY A 52 -3.19 1.08 0.11
C GLY A 52 -2.02 0.57 0.95
N ARG A 53 -2.23 -0.37 1.88
CA ARG A 53 -1.16 -0.94 2.71
C ARG A 53 -0.56 -2.20 2.08
N PRO A 54 0.70 -2.17 1.64
CA PRO A 54 1.36 -3.36 1.16
C PRO A 54 1.76 -4.28 2.33
N TYR A 55 1.21 -5.50 2.39
CA TYR A 55 1.90 -6.65 2.99
C TYR A 55 3.21 -6.97 2.27
N PHE A 56 4.27 -7.17 3.04
CA PHE A 56 5.57 -7.67 2.62
C PHE A 56 5.85 -8.96 3.37
N PRO A 57 5.86 -10.13 2.70
CA PRO A 57 6.24 -11.37 3.35
C PRO A 57 7.73 -11.37 3.69
N THR A 58 8.08 -11.97 4.83
CA THR A 58 9.47 -12.29 5.15
C THR A 58 9.85 -13.59 4.41
N ILE A 59 10.84 -13.50 3.53
CA ILE A 59 11.36 -14.65 2.78
C ILE A 59 12.70 -15.08 3.40
N PRO A 60 12.93 -16.36 3.68
CA PRO A 60 14.23 -16.84 4.16
C PRO A 60 15.38 -16.44 3.23
N GLY A 61 16.43 -15.84 3.77
CA GLY A 61 17.60 -15.37 3.00
C GLY A 61 17.37 -14.07 2.21
N GLN A 62 16.24 -13.38 2.37
CA GLN A 62 15.97 -12.10 1.68
C GLN A 62 16.97 -11.00 2.01
N ASP A 63 17.55 -11.04 3.22
CA ASP A 63 18.57 -10.13 3.72
C ASP A 63 19.93 -10.35 3.04
N GLN A 64 20.19 -11.57 2.57
CA GLN A 64 21.40 -11.92 1.83
C GLN A 64 21.32 -11.47 0.35
N PHE A 65 20.12 -11.13 -0.11
CA PHE A 65 19.91 -10.66 -1.47
C PHE A 65 20.42 -9.23 -1.64
N LYS A 66 21.48 -9.07 -2.44
CA LYS A 66 22.12 -7.76 -2.70
C LYS A 66 21.42 -6.93 -3.79
N GLY A 67 20.34 -7.45 -4.35
CA GLY A 67 19.56 -6.78 -5.39
C GLY A 67 18.47 -5.89 -4.80
N GLN A 68 17.73 -5.22 -5.67
CA GLN A 68 16.57 -4.44 -5.23
C GLN A 68 15.39 -5.39 -4.95
N THR A 69 14.64 -5.11 -3.89
CA THR A 69 13.35 -5.77 -3.62
C THR A 69 12.29 -4.69 -3.56
N LEU A 70 11.17 -4.87 -4.27
CA LEU A 70 10.05 -3.94 -4.24
C LEU A 70 8.72 -4.69 -4.34
N HIS A 71 7.70 -4.11 -3.72
CA HIS A 71 6.32 -4.54 -3.86
C HIS A 71 5.69 -3.96 -5.13
N SER A 72 4.72 -4.63 -5.76
CA SER A 72 4.04 -4.12 -6.97
C SER A 72 3.55 -2.68 -6.89
N MET A 73 2.98 -2.27 -5.75
CA MET A 73 2.60 -0.86 -5.48
C MET A 73 3.74 0.16 -5.61
N GLN A 74 5.00 -0.27 -5.50
CA GLN A 74 6.19 0.58 -5.66
C GLN A 74 6.76 0.52 -7.08
N HIS A 75 6.32 -0.43 -7.91
CA HIS A 75 6.78 -0.57 -9.29
C HIS A 75 6.18 0.54 -10.15
N LYS A 76 7.04 1.42 -10.68
CA LYS A 76 6.61 2.54 -11.53
C LYS A 76 6.69 2.20 -13.03
N SER A 77 7.76 1.53 -13.44
CA SER A 77 8.04 1.28 -14.86
C SER A 77 8.92 0.05 -15.06
N ALA A 78 8.58 -0.76 -16.06
CA ALA A 78 9.43 -1.87 -16.48
C ALA A 78 10.79 -1.39 -17.04
N LYS A 79 10.87 -0.14 -17.52
CA LYS A 79 12.10 0.44 -18.07
C LYS A 79 13.23 0.52 -17.04
N ASP A 80 12.89 0.61 -15.75
CA ASP A 80 13.85 0.69 -14.64
C ASP A 80 14.64 -0.63 -14.45
N HIS A 81 14.24 -1.68 -15.16
CA HIS A 81 14.75 -3.03 -15.03
C HIS A 81 15.29 -3.63 -16.34
N LEU A 82 15.49 -2.81 -17.37
CA LEU A 82 16.10 -3.26 -18.65
C LEU A 82 17.49 -3.85 -18.42
N GLY A 83 17.75 -5.00 -19.07
CA GLY A 83 19.02 -5.73 -18.96
C GLY A 83 19.25 -6.41 -17.60
N LYS A 84 18.27 -6.40 -16.68
CA LYS A 84 18.35 -7.10 -15.40
C LYS A 84 17.61 -8.43 -15.46
N LYS A 85 18.09 -9.43 -14.71
CA LYS A 85 17.31 -10.65 -14.43
C LYS A 85 16.32 -10.35 -13.31
N VAL A 86 15.05 -10.64 -13.52
CA VAL A 86 13.99 -10.33 -12.56
C VAL A 86 13.26 -11.61 -12.18
N VAL A 87 13.07 -11.82 -10.89
CA VAL A 87 12.23 -12.89 -10.34
C VAL A 87 10.98 -12.24 -9.79
N ILE A 88 9.83 -12.83 -10.09
CA ILE A 88 8.54 -12.37 -9.63
C ILE A 88 7.98 -13.45 -8.70
N ILE A 89 7.67 -13.06 -7.46
CA ILE A 89 7.13 -13.96 -6.45
C ILE A 89 5.66 -13.60 -6.25
N GLY A 90 4.75 -14.53 -6.49
CA GLY A 90 3.30 -14.36 -6.29
C GLY A 90 2.48 -14.55 -7.57
N PRO A 91 1.50 -15.48 -7.60
CA PRO A 91 0.63 -15.69 -8.75
C PRO A 91 -0.73 -15.02 -8.52
N SER A 92 -0.97 -13.82 -9.05
CA SER A 92 -2.33 -13.28 -9.19
C SER A 92 -2.35 -11.95 -9.93
N THR A 93 -3.32 -11.76 -10.82
CA THR A 93 -3.89 -10.44 -11.17
C THR A 93 -4.58 -9.89 -9.93
N SER A 94 -3.89 -9.06 -9.16
CA SER A 94 -4.39 -8.03 -8.22
C SER A 94 -5.53 -8.31 -7.20
N GLU A 95 -6.23 -9.44 -7.18
CA GLU A 95 -7.50 -9.53 -6.45
C GLU A 95 -7.54 -10.55 -5.31
N ILE A 96 -6.70 -11.60 -5.27
CA ILE A 96 -6.77 -12.59 -4.17
C ILE A 96 -5.38 -13.07 -3.78
N LYS A 97 -4.98 -12.78 -2.53
CA LYS A 97 -3.82 -13.32 -1.79
C LYS A 97 -2.63 -13.82 -2.65
N GLY A 98 -1.84 -12.90 -3.20
CA GLY A 98 -0.65 -13.29 -3.96
C GLY A 98 0.13 -12.07 -4.44
N LYS A 99 0.79 -11.41 -3.50
CA LYS A 99 1.54 -10.18 -3.77
C LYS A 99 2.77 -10.46 -4.59
N GLN A 100 2.81 -9.83 -5.77
CA GLN A 100 3.96 -9.73 -6.64
C GLN A 100 5.10 -8.98 -5.93
N MET A 101 6.04 -9.73 -5.35
CA MET A 101 7.34 -9.22 -4.93
C MET A 101 8.29 -9.35 -6.12
N GLY A 102 8.83 -8.24 -6.60
CA GLY A 102 9.91 -8.28 -7.57
C GLY A 102 11.23 -8.43 -6.84
N VAL A 103 11.95 -9.51 -7.11
CA VAL A 103 13.34 -9.76 -6.70
C VAL A 103 14.23 -9.41 -7.91
N PHE A 104 14.97 -8.30 -7.83
CA PHE A 104 15.77 -7.78 -8.96
C PHE A 104 17.23 -8.19 -8.88
N GLY A 105 17.64 -9.12 -9.75
CA GLY A 105 18.91 -9.81 -9.75
C GLY A 105 20.14 -8.95 -10.10
N LYS A 106 21.31 -9.55 -9.83
CA LYS A 106 22.66 -8.99 -9.92
C LYS A 106 23.05 -8.61 -11.37
N ARG A 107 23.79 -7.51 -11.54
CA ARG A 107 24.61 -7.24 -12.75
C ARG A 107 25.66 -8.36 -12.87
N TYR A 108 25.63 -9.13 -13.95
CA TYR A 108 26.83 -9.82 -14.43
C TYR A 108 27.46 -8.90 -15.47
N SER A 109 28.60 -8.29 -15.14
CA SER A 109 29.55 -7.86 -16.16
C SER A 109 30.24 -9.15 -16.58
N ALA A 110 29.95 -9.66 -17.77
CA ALA A 110 30.86 -10.63 -18.37
C ALA A 110 32.22 -9.94 -18.53
N PRO A 111 33.36 -10.58 -18.19
CA PRO A 111 34.64 -10.05 -18.61
C PRO A 111 34.66 -10.01 -20.15
N PRO A 112 35.34 -9.03 -20.76
CA PRO A 112 35.51 -9.02 -22.21
C PRO A 112 36.17 -10.33 -22.62
N VAL A 113 35.53 -11.04 -23.54
CA VAL A 113 36.16 -12.15 -24.24
C VAL A 113 37.11 -11.47 -25.22
N TYR A 114 38.42 -11.65 -25.00
CA TYR A 114 39.46 -11.21 -25.94
C TYR A 114 39.37 -11.98 -27.25
#